data_AF-A0AAQ0ZHB3-F1
#
_entry.id   AF-A0AAQ0ZHB3-F1
#
_cell.length_a   1.000
_cell.length_b   1.000
_cell.length_c   1.000
_cell.angle_alpha   90.00
_cell.angle_beta   90.00
_cell.angle_gamma   90.00
#
_symmetry.space_group_name_H-M   'P 1'
#
loop_
_entity.id
_entity.type
_entity.pdbx_description
1 polymer ?
#
loop_
_entity_poly.entity_id
_entity_poly.type
_entity_poly.pdbx_seq_one_letter_code
_entity_poly.pdbx_strand_id
1 'polypeptide(L)'
;SGTVFIVPAGHPSVAVSSRDENLELLCFGINAQNNQRTWLAGRNNVLKQMDRVTKELSFDQPAREVDEVLNAPREEVFLEGPKEREQEREKGEGRDGPLELFA
;
A
#
# COMPACT_ATOMS: atom_id res chain seq x y z
N SER A 1 19.06 9.12 7.24
CA SER A 1 19.26 7.81 6.60
C SER A 1 19.94 6.86 7.59
N GLY A 2 19.83 5.53 7.40
CA GLY A 2 20.41 4.52 8.30
C GLY A 2 19.41 3.63 9.05
N THR A 3 18.11 3.78 8.78
CA THR A 3 17.08 2.92 9.35
C THR A 3 17.24 1.49 8.83
N VAL A 4 17.19 0.51 9.74
CA VAL A 4 17.21 -0.92 9.43
C VAL A 4 15.91 -1.54 9.90
N PHE A 5 15.33 -2.38 9.06
CA PHE A 5 14.16 -3.18 9.40
C PHE A 5 14.31 -4.60 8.83
N ILE A 6 13.57 -5.54 9.41
CA ILE A 6 13.58 -6.95 9.01
C ILE A 6 12.18 -7.29 8.52
N VAL A 7 12.10 -7.92 7.35
CA VAL A 7 10.87 -8.55 6.84
C VAL A 7 11.06 -10.06 6.94
N PRO A 8 10.44 -10.74 7.92
CA PRO A 8 10.55 -12.19 8.03
C PRO A 8 9.86 -12.88 6.85
N ALA A 9 10.26 -14.12 6.55
CA ALA A 9 9.60 -14.92 5.53
C ALA A 9 8.09 -15.04 5.80
N GLY A 10 7.27 -14.95 4.75
CA GLY A 10 5.82 -15.01 4.84
C GLY A 10 5.12 -13.74 5.32
N HIS A 11 5.85 -12.68 5.71
CA HIS A 11 5.24 -11.42 6.14
C HIS A 11 5.04 -10.47 4.96
N PRO A 12 3.81 -10.03 4.66
CA PRO A 12 3.58 -9.02 3.63
C PRO A 12 4.16 -7.67 4.08
N SER A 13 4.80 -6.96 3.15
CA SER A 13 5.42 -5.66 3.41
C SER A 13 5.34 -4.75 2.19
N VAL A 14 5.25 -3.44 2.42
CA VAL A 14 5.38 -2.40 1.39
C VAL A 14 6.30 -1.29 1.92
N ALA A 15 7.09 -0.69 1.03
CA ALA A 15 7.86 0.51 1.32
C ALA A 15 7.29 1.65 0.48
N VAL A 16 7.06 2.81 1.11
CA VAL A 16 6.47 3.99 0.48
C VAL A 16 7.48 5.12 0.63
N SER A 17 7.85 5.76 -0.48
CA SER A 17 8.71 6.96 -0.43
C SER A 17 7.91 8.17 0.07
N SER A 18 8.61 9.17 0.60
CA SER A 18 8.01 10.49 0.75
C SER A 18 7.76 11.11 -0.63
N ARG A 19 7.07 12.25 -0.67
CA ARG A 19 6.82 13.01 -1.91
C ARG A 19 8.06 13.78 -2.38
N ASP A 20 8.90 14.16 -1.43
CA ASP A 20 9.97 15.14 -1.66
C ASP A 20 11.27 14.48 -2.11
N GLU A 21 11.45 13.19 -1.82
CA GLU A 21 12.69 12.47 -2.13
C GLU A 21 12.44 10.99 -2.47
N ASN A 22 13.35 10.43 -3.27
CA ASN A 22 13.35 9.00 -3.57
C ASN A 22 13.76 8.21 -2.31
N LEU A 23 13.11 7.07 -2.09
CA LEU A 23 13.54 6.12 -1.07
C LEU A 23 14.55 5.13 -1.66
N GLU A 24 15.78 5.17 -1.16
CA GLU A 24 16.85 4.23 -1.54
C GLU A 24 17.01 3.14 -0.48
N LEU A 25 16.98 1.86 -0.89
CA LEU A 25 17.06 0.70 -0.01
C LEU A 25 18.14 -0.28 -0.47
N LEU A 26 18.97 -0.75 0.48
CA LEU A 26 19.86 -1.89 0.31
C LEU A 26 19.27 -3.09 1.06
N CYS A 27 19.02 -4.19 0.36
CA CYS A 27 18.36 -5.38 0.92
C CYS A 27 19.28 -6.61 0.86
N PHE A 28 19.42 -7.32 1.98
CA PHE A 28 20.11 -8.61 2.05
C PHE A 28 19.10 -9.73 2.25
N GLY A 29 19.03 -10.67 1.30
CA GLY A 29 18.19 -11.86 1.41
C GLY A 29 18.91 -12.98 2.17
N ILE A 30 18.41 -13.34 3.34
CA ILE A 30 18.88 -14.51 4.09
C ILE A 30 18.09 -15.75 3.63
N ASN A 31 18.77 -16.90 3.49
CA ASN A 31 18.17 -18.14 2.96
C ASN A 31 17.54 -17.95 1.56
N ALA A 32 18.20 -17.18 0.69
CA ALA A 32 17.65 -16.76 -0.59
C ALA A 32 17.53 -17.89 -1.65
N GLN A 33 18.15 -19.05 -1.42
CA GLN A 33 18.06 -20.16 -2.36
C GLN A 33 16.61 -20.61 -2.51
N ASN A 34 16.12 -20.63 -3.75
CA ASN A 34 14.73 -20.94 -4.12
C ASN A 34 13.67 -20.00 -3.51
N ASN A 35 14.06 -18.82 -2.99
CA ASN A 35 13.11 -17.84 -2.49
C ASN A 35 12.26 -17.27 -3.64
N GLN A 36 10.95 -17.24 -3.46
CA GLN A 36 10.01 -16.65 -4.41
C GLN A 36 9.33 -15.43 -3.80
N ARG A 37 9.14 -14.39 -4.61
CA ARG A 37 8.37 -13.21 -4.20
C ARG A 37 6.95 -13.33 -4.74
N THR A 38 5.99 -13.32 -3.83
CA THR A 38 4.57 -13.35 -4.16
C THR A 38 3.97 -11.95 -4.03
N TRP A 39 3.43 -11.42 -5.11
CA TRP A 39 2.79 -10.11 -5.13
C TRP A 39 1.32 -10.21 -4.75
N LEU A 40 0.85 -9.32 -3.88
CA LEU A 40 -0.55 -9.29 -3.42
C LEU A 40 -1.38 -8.20 -4.11
N ALA A 41 -0.74 -7.25 -4.80
CA ALA A 41 -1.36 -6.18 -5.55
C ALA A 41 -0.58 -5.90 -6.85
N GLY A 42 -1.16 -5.09 -7.72
CA GLY A 42 -0.61 -4.84 -9.06
C GLY A 42 -1.01 -5.89 -10.08
N ARG A 43 -0.60 -5.69 -11.33
CA ARG A 43 -0.97 -6.53 -12.47
C ARG A 43 -0.60 -8.01 -12.29
N ASN A 44 0.49 -8.28 -11.57
CA ASN A 44 1.09 -9.59 -11.31
C ASN A 44 0.66 -10.22 -9.98
N ASN A 45 -0.42 -9.73 -9.35
CA ASN A 45 -0.88 -10.28 -8.08
C ASN A 45 -1.31 -11.76 -8.18
N VAL A 46 -0.97 -12.54 -7.15
CA VAL A 46 -1.27 -13.98 -7.08
C VAL A 46 -2.77 -14.27 -6.94
N LEU A 47 -3.54 -13.33 -6.38
CA LEU A 47 -4.97 -13.48 -6.11
C LEU A 47 -5.77 -13.63 -7.40
N LYS A 48 -5.29 -13.06 -8.51
CA LYS A 48 -5.88 -13.25 -9.85
C LYS A 48 -5.88 -14.70 -10.33
N GLN A 49 -4.98 -15.54 -9.80
CA GLN A 49 -4.89 -16.97 -10.16
C GLN A 49 -5.97 -17.82 -9.49
N MET A 50 -6.68 -17.29 -8.49
CA MET A 50 -7.81 -17.98 -7.90
C MET A 50 -8.91 -18.19 -8.94
N ASP A 51 -9.48 -19.38 -8.97
CA ASP A 51 -10.67 -19.63 -9.78
C ASP A 51 -11.89 -18.88 -9.22
N ARG A 52 -12.97 -18.88 -10.00
CA ARG A 52 -14.20 -18.15 -9.67
C ARG A 52 -14.78 -18.54 -8.30
N VAL A 53 -14.87 -19.85 -8.01
CA VAL A 53 -15.49 -20.34 -6.77
C VAL A 53 -14.62 -19.99 -5.57
N THR A 54 -13.29 -20.15 -5.71
CA THR A 54 -12.34 -19.75 -4.66
C THR A 54 -12.44 -18.26 -4.33
N LYS A 55 -12.59 -17.39 -5.34
CA LYS A 55 -12.80 -15.95 -5.12
C LYS A 55 -14.10 -15.67 -4.37
N GLU A 56 -15.22 -16.24 -4.84
CA GLU A 56 -16.53 -16.03 -4.23
C GLU A 56 -16.55 -16.45 -2.75
N LEU A 57 -15.96 -17.60 -2.42
CA LEU A 57 -15.89 -18.10 -1.05
C LEU A 57 -14.89 -17.33 -0.16
N SER A 58 -13.74 -16.92 -0.71
CA SER A 58 -12.68 -16.28 0.09
C SER A 58 -13.02 -14.82 0.44
N PHE A 59 -13.70 -14.12 -0.46
CA PHE A 59 -14.03 -12.70 -0.30
C PHE A 59 -15.47 -12.44 0.09
N ASP A 60 -16.34 -13.46 0.07
CA ASP A 60 -17.79 -13.33 0.30
C ASP A 60 -18.43 -12.27 -0.60
N GLN A 61 -18.00 -12.22 -1.86
CA GLN A 61 -18.43 -11.27 -2.88
C GLN A 61 -18.48 -11.95 -4.25
N PRO A 62 -19.30 -11.47 -5.22
CA PRO A 62 -19.30 -12.00 -6.57
C PRO A 62 -17.91 -11.92 -7.22
N ALA A 63 -17.46 -12.99 -7.88
CA ALA A 63 -16.13 -13.03 -8.49
C ALA A 63 -15.86 -11.88 -9.46
N ARG A 64 -16.90 -11.41 -10.17
CA ARG A 64 -16.78 -10.25 -11.08
C ARG A 64 -16.35 -8.97 -10.35
N GLU A 65 -16.86 -8.73 -9.14
CA GLU A 65 -16.56 -7.53 -8.35
C GLU A 65 -15.16 -7.65 -7.74
N VAL A 66 -14.78 -8.85 -7.31
CA VAL A 66 -13.41 -9.16 -6.92
C VAL A 66 -12.44 -8.93 -8.09
N ASP A 67 -12.77 -9.42 -9.28
CA ASP A 67 -11.96 -9.25 -10.49
C ASP A 67 -11.83 -7.79 -10.91
N GLU A 68 -12.89 -6.97 -10.78
CA GLU A 68 -12.82 -5.53 -11.03
C GLU A 68 -11.78 -4.86 -10.14
N VAL A 69 -11.75 -5.18 -8.84
CA VAL A 69 -10.77 -4.64 -7.90
C VAL A 69 -9.35 -5.14 -8.20
N LEU A 70 -9.18 -6.46 -8.36
CA LEU A 70 -7.86 -7.08 -8.57
C LEU A 70 -7.23 -6.72 -9.91
N ASN A 71 -8.03 -6.29 -10.90
CA ASN A 71 -7.56 -5.86 -12.22
C ASN A 71 -7.51 -4.33 -12.41
N ALA A 72 -7.93 -3.54 -11.42
CA ALA A 72 -7.89 -2.07 -11.52
C ALA A 72 -6.46 -1.52 -11.69
N PRO A 73 -5.44 -1.98 -10.93
CA PRO A 73 -4.06 -1.51 -11.13
C PRO A 73 -3.46 -2.02 -12.45
N ARG A 74 -2.81 -1.12 -13.21
CA ARG A 74 -2.12 -1.48 -14.47
C ARG A 74 -0.62 -1.71 -14.26
N GLU A 75 -0.07 -1.12 -13.21
CA GLU A 75 1.31 -1.22 -12.79
C GLU A 75 1.59 -2.52 -12.01
N GLU A 76 2.86 -2.87 -11.88
CA GLU A 76 3.35 -3.99 -11.08
C GLU A 76 4.65 -3.60 -10.38
N VAL A 77 4.93 -4.24 -9.24
CA VAL A 77 6.12 -4.01 -8.40
C VAL A 77 6.16 -2.63 -7.73
N PHE A 78 6.08 -1.54 -8.51
CA PHE A 78 6.00 -0.16 -8.05
C PHE A 78 4.64 0.43 -8.44
N LEU A 79 3.98 1.06 -7.48
CA LEU A 79 2.64 1.65 -7.63
C LEU A 79 2.70 3.10 -7.15
N GLU A 80 1.77 3.93 -7.65
CA GLU A 80 1.59 5.28 -7.11
C GLU A 80 1.26 5.18 -5.62
N GLY A 81 2.02 5.90 -4.80
CA GLY A 81 1.80 5.95 -3.36
C GLY A 81 0.45 6.60 -3.01
N PRO A 82 -0.02 6.44 -1.77
CA PRO A 82 -1.25 7.08 -1.33
C PRO A 82 -1.15 8.60 -1.51
N LYS A 83 -2.18 9.19 -2.12
CA LYS A 83 -2.39 10.63 -2.06
C LYS A 83 -2.87 10.95 -0.65
N GLU A 84 -2.07 11.67 0.12
CA GLU A 84 -2.57 12.30 1.34
C GLU A 84 -3.84 13.05 0.98
N ARG A 85 -4.96 12.67 1.61
CA ARG A 85 -6.09 13.57 1.70
C ARG A 85 -5.57 14.75 2.48
N GLU A 86 -5.32 15.87 1.81
CA GLU A 86 -5.31 17.15 2.51
C GLU A 86 -6.55 17.16 3.40
N GLN A 87 -6.34 17.45 4.68
CA GLN A 87 -7.43 17.68 5.58
C GLN A 87 -8.28 18.81 4.98
N GLU A 88 -9.39 18.48 4.32
CA GLU A 88 -10.54 19.36 4.14
C GLU A 88 -11.23 19.61 5.52
N ARG A 89 -10.43 19.93 6.54
CA ARG A 89 -10.87 20.33 7.88
C ARG A 89 -10.22 21.62 8.38
N GLU A 90 -9.40 22.31 7.58
CA GLU A 90 -8.83 23.61 7.98
C GLU A 90 -9.09 24.78 7.01
N LYS A 91 -10.02 24.64 6.05
CA LYS A 91 -10.45 25.77 5.18
C LYS A 91 -11.95 25.95 5.11
N GLY A 92 -12.62 25.69 6.22
CA GLY A 92 -14.07 25.84 6.37
C GLY A 92 -14.50 26.49 7.68
N GLU A 93 -13.67 27.29 8.35
CA GLU A 93 -14.10 28.07 9.52
C GLU A 93 -13.16 29.27 9.74
N GLY A 94 -13.24 30.24 8.82
CA GLY A 94 -12.90 31.60 9.18
C GLY A 94 -14.12 32.23 9.83
N ARG A 95 -14.04 32.58 11.13
CA ARG A 95 -14.30 33.93 11.69
C ARG A 95 -14.64 33.90 13.18
N ASP A 96 -13.89 34.76 13.90
CA ASP A 96 -14.18 35.43 15.17
C ASP A 96 -13.96 34.70 16.51
N GLY A 97 -12.87 35.07 17.20
CA GLY A 97 -12.67 34.89 18.65
C GLY A 97 -11.27 35.36 19.11
N PRO A 98 -11.12 36.14 20.21
CA PRO A 98 -9.98 37.04 20.41
C PRO A 98 -8.73 36.39 21.01
N LEU A 99 -7.60 37.03 20.73
CA LEU A 99 -6.29 36.86 21.37
C LEU A 99 -6.42 36.96 22.89
N GLU A 100 -5.93 35.96 23.63
CA GLU A 100 -5.55 36.12 25.03
C GLU A 100 -4.21 35.42 25.30
N LEU A 101 -3.38 36.21 25.94
CA LEU A 101 -1.97 36.11 26.30
C LEU A 101 -1.84 35.31 27.60
N PHE A 102 -0.98 34.30 27.68
CA PHE A 102 -0.41 33.90 28.98
C PHE A 102 1.07 33.53 28.87
N ALA A 103 1.84 34.37 29.56
CA ALA A 103 3.17 34.27 30.19
C ALA A 103 4.11 33.10 29.85
#